data_AF-A0AAD6QS67-F1
#
_entry.id   AF-A0AAD6QS67-F1
#
_cell.length_a   1.000
_cell.length_b   1.000
_cell.length_c   1.000
_cell.angle_alpha   90.00
_cell.angle_beta   90.00
_cell.angle_gamma   90.00
#
_symmetry.space_group_name_H-M   'P 1'
#
loop_
_entity.id
_entity.type
_entity.pdbx_description
1 polymer ?
#
loop_
_entity_poly.entity_id
_entity_poly.type
_entity_poly.pdbx_seq_one_letter_code
_entity_poly.pdbx_strand_id
1 'polypeptide(L)' 'MSQLGQRQSTQAQGQTGAGTVPPEELYATQLSQLQEMGFFDTQENIRALIATAGNVHAAVERLLGSTGQ' A
#
# COMPACT_ATOMS: atom_id res chain seq x y z
N MET A 1 22.38 -31.62 -41.83
CA MET A 1 23.72 -31.01 -41.63
C MET A 1 23.55 -29.51 -41.76
N SER A 2 23.96 -28.77 -40.71
CA SER A 2 24.15 -27.31 -40.69
C SER A 2 22.92 -26.41 -40.63
N GLN A 3 22.46 -26.06 -39.42
CA GLN A 3 22.76 -24.72 -38.90
C GLN A 3 22.58 -24.62 -37.38
N LEU A 4 23.73 -24.60 -36.71
CA LEU A 4 23.92 -24.07 -35.38
C LEU A 4 23.56 -22.58 -35.40
N GLY A 5 22.65 -22.16 -34.53
CA GLY A 5 22.18 -20.78 -34.45
C GLY A 5 21.60 -20.46 -33.08
N GLN A 6 22.34 -20.82 -32.04
CA GLN A 6 22.17 -20.26 -30.70
C GLN A 6 21.95 -18.74 -30.80
N ARG A 7 20.74 -18.32 -30.45
CA ARG A 7 20.49 -17.02 -29.85
C ARG A 7 19.24 -17.15 -28.99
N GLN A 8 19.54 -17.44 -27.73
CA GLN A 8 18.90 -16.88 -26.54
C GLN A 8 17.37 -16.98 -26.57
N SER A 9 16.81 -17.97 -25.88
CA SER A 9 16.54 -17.82 -24.44
C SER A 9 16.15 -16.37 -24.15
N THR A 10 14.96 -15.95 -24.60
CA THR A 10 14.36 -14.71 -24.07
C THR A 10 14.15 -14.95 -22.60
N GLN A 11 15.07 -14.36 -21.86
CA GLN A 11 15.19 -14.36 -20.43
C GLN A 11 13.86 -13.90 -19.85
N ALA A 12 13.32 -14.76 -18.98
CA ALA A 12 12.33 -14.36 -17.98
C ALA A 12 12.88 -13.14 -17.22
N GLN A 13 12.31 -11.98 -17.48
CA GLN A 13 12.52 -10.76 -16.70
C GLN A 13 11.29 -9.85 -16.87
N GLY A 14 10.14 -10.41 -16.52
CA GLY A 14 8.96 -9.63 -16.17
C GLY A 14 9.09 -9.16 -14.73
N GLN A 15 9.93 -8.16 -14.50
CA GLN A 15 9.68 -7.10 -13.53
C GLN A 15 9.41 -7.56 -12.08
N THR A 16 10.46 -7.92 -11.35
CA THR A 16 10.46 -7.64 -9.90
C THR A 16 10.62 -6.13 -9.73
N GLY A 17 9.54 -5.39 -9.99
CA GLY A 17 9.40 -4.02 -9.55
C GLY A 17 9.60 -4.03 -8.04
N ALA A 18 10.61 -3.32 -7.57
CA ALA A 18 11.05 -3.32 -6.19
C ALA A 18 9.89 -2.91 -5.25
N GLY A 19 9.16 -3.89 -4.74
CA GLY A 19 8.90 -4.15 -3.32
C GLY A 19 8.34 -3.05 -2.43
N THR A 20 7.86 -1.92 -2.94
CA THR A 20 7.19 -0.90 -2.12
C THR A 20 5.70 -0.94 -2.45
N VAL A 21 5.01 -1.94 -1.92
CA VAL A 21 3.54 -1.94 -1.89
C VAL A 21 3.13 -0.60 -1.29
N PRO A 22 2.27 0.18 -1.98
CA PRO A 22 1.89 1.49 -1.48
C PRO A 22 1.13 1.32 -0.15
N PRO A 23 1.24 2.27 0.78
CA PRO A 23 0.60 2.15 2.09
C PRO A 23 -0.93 2.02 1.99
N GLU A 24 -1.54 2.52 0.91
CA GLU A 24 -2.97 2.30 0.64
C GLU A 24 -3.32 0.81 0.46
N GLU A 25 -2.43 0.04 -0.18
CA GLU A 25 -2.63 -1.39 -0.38
C GLU A 25 -2.21 -2.19 0.86
N LEU A 26 -1.14 -1.76 1.55
CA LEU A 26 -0.74 -2.37 2.83
C LEU A 26 -1.83 -2.23 3.88
N TYR A 27 -2.52 -1.08 3.90
CA TYR A 27 -3.51 -0.75 4.90
C TYR A 27 -4.96 -0.80 4.40
N ALA A 28 -5.23 -1.45 3.27
CA ALA A 28 -6.55 -1.49 2.64
C ALA A 28 -7.67 -1.90 3.62
N THR A 29 -7.43 -2.92 4.45
CA THR A 29 -8.39 -3.38 5.47
C THR A 29 -8.61 -2.35 6.57
N GLN A 30 -7.59 -1.58 6.94
CA GLN A 30 -7.71 -0.53 7.96
C GLN A 30 -8.40 0.71 7.40
N LEU A 31 -8.13 1.06 6.15
CA LEU A 31 -8.81 2.13 5.44
C LEU A 31 -10.31 1.87 5.33
N SER A 32 -10.70 0.63 5.00
CA SER A 32 -12.12 0.26 4.95
C SER A 32 -12.80 0.43 6.31
N GLN A 33 -12.17 -0.02 7.41
CA GLN A 33 -12.71 0.15 8.76
C GLN A 33 -12.85 1.63 9.14
N LEU A 34 -11.85 2.47 8.81
CA LEU A 34 -11.91 3.91 9.03
C LEU A 34 -13.06 4.56 8.25
N GLN A 35 -13.27 4.17 7.00
CA GLN A 35 -14.39 4.64 6.18
C GLN A 35 -15.76 4.23 6.75
N GLU A 36 -15.89 3.00 7.25
CA GLU A 36 -17.11 2.53 7.93
C GLU A 36 -17.43 3.34 9.20
N MET A 37 -16.41 3.85 9.88
CA MET A 37 -16.57 4.75 11.04
C MET A 37 -16.84 6.21 10.66
N GLY A 38 -16.76 6.57 9.38
CA GLY A 38 -17.01 7.93 8.87
C GLY A 38 -15.77 8.72 8.46
N PHE A 39 -14.57 8.11 8.50
CA PHE A 39 -13.33 8.73 8.03
C PHE A 39 -13.10 8.36 6.55
N PHE A 40 -13.59 9.20 5.64
CA PHE A 40 -13.47 8.97 4.19
C PHE A 40 -12.15 9.48 3.58
N ASP A 41 -11.38 10.29 4.31
CA ASP A 41 -10.12 10.84 3.85
C ASP A 41 -9.00 9.79 3.87
N THR A 42 -8.84 9.08 2.75
CA THR A 42 -7.79 8.06 2.58
C THR A 42 -6.39 8.60 2.90
N GLN A 43 -6.08 9.84 2.55
CA GLN A 43 -4.76 10.43 2.85
C GLN A 43 -4.54 10.65 4.35
N GLU A 44 -5.51 11.24 5.07
CA GLU A 44 -5.42 11.39 6.52
C GLU A 44 -5.39 10.04 7.22
N ASN A 45 -6.22 9.09 6.76
CA ASN A 45 -6.24 7.73 7.27
C ASN A 45 -4.89 7.03 7.10
N ILE A 46 -4.27 7.11 5.92
CA ILE A 46 -2.93 6.57 5.67
C ILE A 46 -1.90 7.22 6.60
N ARG A 47 -1.93 8.55 6.76
CA ARG A 47 -0.99 9.26 7.65
C ARG A 47 -1.16 8.83 9.10
N ALA A 48 -2.41 8.65 9.55
CA ALA A 48 -2.71 8.16 10.88
C ALA A 48 -2.24 6.72 11.07
N LEU A 49 -2.49 5.84 10.11
CA LEU A 49 -2.07 4.43 10.14
C LEU A 49 -0.55 4.29 10.07
N ILE A 50 0.15 5.11 9.29
CA ILE A 50 1.62 5.13 9.28
C ILE A 50 2.15 5.58 10.65
N ALA A 51 1.57 6.63 11.23
CA ALA A 51 1.96 7.13 12.55
C ALA A 51 1.71 6.13 13.69
N THR A 52 0.73 5.24 13.51
CA THR A 52 0.33 4.25 14.52
C THR A 52 0.77 2.82 14.17
N ALA A 53 1.61 2.67 13.14
CA ALA A 53 2.11 1.39 12.63
C ALA A 53 0.98 0.38 12.29
N GLY A 54 -0.13 0.86 11.74
CA GLY A 54 -1.29 0.05 11.31
C GLY A 54 -2.35 -0.16 12.38
N ASN A 55 -2.25 0.51 13.54
CA ASN A 55 -3.26 0.42 14.58
C ASN A 55 -4.45 1.35 14.27
N VAL A 56 -5.60 0.76 13.93
CA VAL A 56 -6.85 1.48 13.61
C VAL A 56 -7.35 2.30 14.79
N HIS A 57 -7.31 1.75 16.01
CA HIS A 57 -7.84 2.44 17.20
C HIS A 57 -7.05 3.72 17.51
N ALA A 58 -5.72 3.62 17.52
CA ALA A 58 -4.85 4.78 17.70
C ALA A 58 -4.94 5.76 16.52
N ALA A 59 -5.20 5.25 15.30
CA ALA A 59 -5.38 6.10 14.12
C ALA A 59 -6.65 6.94 14.24
N VAL A 60 -7.74 6.36 14.74
CA VAL A 60 -9.00 7.08 15.02
C VAL A 60 -8.79 8.19 16.04
N GLU A 61 -8.13 7.93 17.17
CA GLU A 61 -7.85 8.96 18.19
C GLU A 61 -7.08 10.15 17.58
N ARG A 62 -6.13 9.87 16.68
CA ARG A 62 -5.39 10.89 15.96
C ARG A 62 -6.26 11.67 14.98
N LEU A 63 -7.09 10.99 14.18
CA LEU A 63 -7.98 11.63 13.21
C LEU A 63 -9.04 12.53 13.87
N LEU A 64 -9.55 12.12 15.03
CA LEU A 64 -10.45 12.93 15.86
C LEU A 64 -9.75 14.19 16.39
N GLY A 65 -8.47 14.10 16.76
CA GLY A 65 -7.65 15.25 17.14
C GLY A 65 -7.28 16.17 15.97
N SER A 66 -7.07 15.61 14.76
CA SER A 66 -6.72 16.36 13.54
C SER A 66 -7.89 17.13 12.95
N THR A 67 -9.12 16.60 13.03
CA THR A 67 -10.33 17.19 12.42
C THR A 67 -10.83 18.45 13.17
N GLY A 68 -10.31 18.72 14.36
CA GLY A 68 -10.75 19.82 15.23
C GLY A 68 -9.96 21.13 15.13
N GLN A 69 -9.19 21.35 14.06
CA GLN A 69 -8.36 22.56 13.85
C GLN A 69 -8.87 23.41 12.69
#